data_AF-A0A643FRQ9-F1
#
_entry.id   AF-A0A643FRQ9-F1
#
_cell.length_a   1.000
_cell.length_b   1.000
_cell.length_c   1.000
_cell.angle_alpha   90.00
_cell.angle_beta   90.00
_cell.angle_gamma   90.00
#
_symmetry.space_group_name_H-M   'P 1'
#
loop_
_entity.id
_entity.type
_entity.pdbx_description
1 polymer ?
#
loop_
_entity_poly.entity_id
_entity_poly.type
_entity_poly.pdbx_seq_one_letter_code
_entity_poly.pdbx_strand_id
1 'polypeptide(L)'
;MLRYPTLIVSLMMLLLTFSGGDAHWISGVGMLDRALQGGAFVWIFLFCFLAYIPLVVLVASYTLRDLLALYLYRNRRAVVSLFLFSVMPTIALYRFNAWFVREIL
;
A
#
# COMPACT_ATOMS: atom_id res chain seq x y z
N MET A 1 5.30 17.26 -1.03
CA MET A 1 6.39 16.44 -0.45
C MET A 1 5.93 15.05 -0.01
N LEU A 2 4.68 14.85 0.47
CA LEU A 2 4.16 13.54 0.90
C LEU A 2 3.88 12.49 -0.21
N ARG A 3 3.95 12.87 -1.50
CA ARG A 3 3.67 11.96 -2.64
C ARG A 3 4.64 10.78 -2.77
N TYR A 4 5.94 11.01 -2.52
CA TYR A 4 6.94 9.95 -2.56
C TYR A 4 6.80 8.98 -1.38
N PRO A 5 6.64 9.45 -0.13
CA PRO A 5 6.29 8.58 1.00
C PRO A 5 5.08 7.68 0.73
N THR A 6 3.98 8.22 0.19
CA THR A 6 2.79 7.41 -0.12
C THR A 6 3.07 6.31 -1.14
N LEU A 7 3.93 6.58 -2.13
CA LEU A 7 4.28 5.60 -3.15
C LEU A 7 5.20 4.51 -2.58
N ILE A 8 6.16 4.88 -1.72
CA ILE A 8 7.02 3.93 -1.00
C ILE A 8 6.18 3.00 -0.13
N VAL A 9 5.27 3.54 0.68
CA VAL A 9 4.43 2.71 1.55
C VAL A 9 3.47 1.81 0.74
N SER A 10 2.96 2.30 -0.40
CA SER A 10 2.16 1.48 -1.33
C SER A 10 2.97 0.31 -1.92
N LEU A 11 4.24 0.54 -2.24
CA LEU A 11 5.13 -0.53 -2.69
C LEU A 11 5.43 -1.53 -1.58
N MET A 12 5.58 -1.09 -0.33
CA MET A 12 5.74 -1.98 0.83
C MET A 12 4.50 -2.86 1.04
N MET A 13 3.29 -2.29 0.87
CA MET A 13 2.03 -3.07 0.91
C MET A 13 1.99 -4.14 -0.20
N LEU A 14 2.41 -3.79 -1.42
CA LEU A 14 2.48 -4.75 -2.51
C LEU A 14 3.52 -5.85 -2.22
N LEU A 15 4.68 -5.48 -1.68
CA LEU A 15 5.71 -6.44 -1.31
C LEU A 15 5.19 -7.46 -0.30
N LEU A 16 4.45 -7.02 0.72
CA LEU A 16 3.77 -7.91 1.67
C LEU A 16 2.76 -8.84 0.99
N THR A 17 1.95 -8.32 0.06
CA THR A 17 0.96 -9.15 -0.64
C THR A 17 1.59 -10.21 -1.54
N PHE A 18 2.77 -9.95 -2.12
CA PHE A 18 3.48 -10.91 -2.96
C PHE A 18 4.37 -11.85 -2.16
N SER A 19 4.88 -11.44 -0.99
CA SER A 19 5.65 -12.33 -0.10
C SER A 19 4.76 -13.29 0.70
N GLY A 20 3.45 -13.02 0.78
CA GLY A 20 2.47 -13.82 1.51
C GLY A 20 1.83 -14.94 0.69
N GLY A 21 2.61 -15.69 -0.10
CA GLY A 21 2.15 -16.90 -0.79
C GLY A 21 1.61 -17.98 0.16
N ASP A 22 1.95 -17.88 1.44
CA ASP A 22 1.36 -18.59 2.56
C ASP A 22 1.61 -17.70 3.79
N ALA A 23 0.59 -17.18 4.46
CA ALA A 23 0.75 -16.36 5.67
C ALA A 23 1.25 -17.16 6.89
N HIS A 24 2.10 -18.17 6.68
CA HIS A 24 2.68 -19.03 7.70
C HIS A 24 3.58 -18.26 8.70
N TRP A 25 4.03 -17.05 8.34
CA TRP A 25 4.70 -16.14 9.26
C TRP A 25 3.75 -15.52 10.30
N ILE A 26 2.42 -15.55 10.07
CA ILE A 26 1.38 -15.13 11.02
C ILE A 26 1.02 -16.27 11.98
N SER A 27 1.03 -17.53 11.50
CA SER A 27 0.62 -18.72 12.26
C SER A 27 1.77 -19.55 12.87
N GLY A 28 3.03 -19.15 12.66
CA GLY A 28 4.22 -19.88 13.12
C GLY A 28 4.31 -20.06 14.64
N VAL A 29 4.13 -21.31 15.09
CA VAL A 29 4.22 -21.79 16.49
C VAL A 29 5.68 -21.93 16.98
N GLY A 30 6.69 -21.69 16.12
CA GLY A 30 8.12 -21.82 16.46
C GLY A 30 8.80 -20.52 16.90
N MET A 31 9.41 -20.50 18.09
CA MET A 31 10.15 -19.34 18.63
C MET A 31 11.42 -18.97 17.83
N LEU A 32 12.00 -19.88 17.04
CA LEU A 32 13.28 -19.65 16.35
C LEU A 32 13.13 -18.95 14.97
N ASP A 33 12.05 -19.21 14.24
CA ASP A 33 11.76 -18.57 12.93
C ASP A 33 11.28 -17.11 13.06
N ARG A 34 10.86 -16.71 14.27
CA ARG A 34 10.42 -15.34 14.59
C ARG A 34 11.55 -14.31 14.59
N ALA A 35 12.80 -14.72 14.83
CA ALA A 35 13.85 -13.80 15.23
C ALA A 35 14.45 -12.95 14.08
N LEU A 36 14.42 -13.42 12.83
CA LEU A 36 15.13 -12.74 11.72
C LEU A 36 14.27 -12.40 10.50
N GLN A 37 13.34 -13.26 10.09
CA GLN A 37 12.46 -12.99 8.94
C GLN A 37 11.00 -12.74 9.36
N GLY A 38 10.43 -13.58 10.23
CA GLY A 38 9.04 -13.41 10.70
C GLY A 38 8.80 -12.06 11.42
N GLY A 39 9.72 -11.64 12.29
CA GLY A 39 9.58 -10.39 13.04
C GLY A 39 9.51 -9.14 12.15
N ALA A 40 10.39 -9.02 11.16
CA ALA A 40 10.44 -7.86 10.28
C ALA A 40 9.15 -7.73 9.44
N PHE A 41 8.65 -8.83 8.88
CA PHE A 41 7.39 -8.83 8.11
C PHE A 41 6.18 -8.49 8.96
N VAL A 42 6.14 -8.92 10.23
CA VAL A 42 5.07 -8.54 11.17
C VAL A 42 5.08 -7.03 11.46
N TRP A 43 6.26 -6.43 11.67
CA TRP A 43 6.36 -4.97 11.89
C TRP A 43 5.96 -4.17 10.64
N ILE A 44 6.40 -4.61 9.45
CA ILE A 44 6.01 -4.00 8.18
C ILE A 44 4.50 -4.15 7.98
N PHE A 45 3.93 -5.31 8.30
CA PHE A 45 2.49 -5.54 8.23
C PHE A 45 1.71 -4.62 9.17
N LEU A 46 2.08 -4.53 10.45
CA LEU A 46 1.45 -3.62 11.40
C LEU A 46 1.53 -2.16 10.94
N PHE A 47 2.70 -1.73 10.46
CA PHE A 47 2.87 -0.41 9.90
C PHE A 47 1.95 -0.17 8.69
N CYS A 48 1.89 -1.09 7.74
CA CYS A 48 1.00 -1.01 6.59
C CYS A 48 -0.48 -1.01 7.00
N PHE A 49 -0.86 -1.82 7.98
CA PHE A 49 -2.22 -1.88 8.50
C PHE A 49 -2.65 -0.54 9.12
N LEU A 50 -1.81 0.03 9.99
CA LEU A 50 -2.03 1.37 10.57
C LEU A 50 -2.01 2.47 9.51
N ALA A 51 -1.14 2.36 8.52
CA ALA A 51 -1.00 3.35 7.45
C ALA A 51 -2.12 3.25 6.39
N TYR A 52 -2.91 2.18 6.37
CA TYR A 52 -3.95 1.93 5.35
C TYR A 52 -4.98 3.06 5.28
N ILE A 53 -5.61 3.41 6.40
CA ILE A 53 -6.64 4.47 6.43
C ILE A 53 -6.06 5.84 6.01
N PRO A 54 -4.93 6.31 6.59
CA PRO A 54 -4.28 7.53 6.13
C PRO A 54 -3.95 7.53 4.63
N LEU A 55 -3.47 6.40 4.09
CA LEU A 55 -3.14 6.27 2.67
C LEU A 55 -4.37 6.37 1.78
N VAL A 56 -5.49 5.73 2.14
CA VAL A 56 -6.74 5.83 1.39
C VAL A 56 -7.17 7.30 1.28
N VAL A 57 -7.16 8.05 2.39
CA VAL A 57 -7.51 9.47 2.40
C VAL A 57 -6.55 10.29 1.54
N LEU A 58 -5.25 10.05 1.67
CA LEU A 58 -4.22 10.75 0.89
C LEU A 58 -4.37 10.48 -0.62
N VAL A 59 -4.52 9.23 -1.02
CA VAL A 59 -4.70 8.83 -2.42
C VAL A 59 -5.97 9.46 -2.99
N ALA A 60 -7.09 9.41 -2.26
CA ALA A 60 -8.33 10.06 -2.68
C ALA A 60 -8.14 11.58 -2.88
N SER A 61 -7.47 12.25 -1.94
CA SER A 61 -7.19 13.69 -2.01
C SER A 61 -6.31 14.05 -3.22
N TYR A 62 -5.28 13.25 -3.51
CA TYR A 62 -4.40 13.46 -4.66
C TYR A 62 -5.11 13.21 -5.98
N THR A 63 -5.96 12.19 -6.03
CA THR A 63 -6.78 11.87 -7.20
C THR A 63 -7.71 13.02 -7.55
N LEU A 64 -8.45 13.54 -6.55
CA LEU A 64 -9.34 14.69 -6.74
C LEU A 64 -8.58 15.92 -7.21
N ARG A 65 -7.43 16.22 -6.60
CA ARG A 65 -6.61 17.37 -6.99
C ARG A 65 -6.06 17.25 -8.41
N ASP A 66 -5.57 16.08 -8.79
CA ASP A 66 -5.01 15.86 -10.13
C ASP A 66 -6.11 15.84 -11.20
N LEU A 67 -7.31 15.30 -10.90
CA LEU A 67 -8.48 15.39 -11.78
C LEU A 67 -8.92 16.84 -12.00
N LEU A 68 -8.98 17.63 -10.93
CA LEU A 68 -9.36 19.04 -10.98
C LEU A 68 -8.33 19.85 -11.77
N ALA A 69 -7.04 19.54 -11.61
CA ALA A 69 -5.97 20.16 -12.39
C ALA A 69 -6.02 19.77 -13.88
N LEU A 70 -6.37 18.52 -14.19
CA LEU A 70 -6.56 18.06 -15.57
C LEU A 70 -7.75 18.76 -16.23
N TYR A 71 -8.87 18.88 -15.50
CA TYR A 71 -10.10 19.48 -15.99
C TYR A 71 -9.95 20.98 -16.23
N LEU A 72 -9.39 21.72 -15.27
CA LEU A 72 -9.28 23.18 -15.35
C LEU A 72 -8.12 23.66 -16.24
N TYR A 73 -6.96 23.02 -16.15
CA TYR A 73 -5.74 23.53 -16.77
C TYR A 73 -5.28 22.72 -17.99
N ARG A 74 -6.02 21.65 -18.37
CA ARG A 74 -5.65 20.73 -19.47
C ARG A 74 -4.19 20.26 -19.39
N ASN A 75 -3.66 20.19 -18.17
CA ASN A 75 -2.25 19.97 -17.95
C ASN A 75 -1.92 18.50 -18.22
N ARG A 76 -1.34 18.20 -19.38
CA ARG A 76 -1.00 16.82 -19.78
C ARG A 76 -0.03 16.13 -18.80
N ARG A 77 0.77 16.89 -18.05
CA ARG A 77 1.64 16.33 -17.00
C ARG A 77 0.85 15.79 -15.80
N ALA A 78 -0.37 16.29 -15.58
CA ALA A 78 -1.25 15.77 -14.53
C ALA A 78 -1.68 14.33 -14.80
N VAL A 79 -1.74 13.88 -16.06
CA VAL A 79 -2.06 12.48 -16.41
C VAL A 79 -1.04 11.51 -15.83
N VAL A 80 0.26 11.82 -15.98
CA VAL A 80 1.35 10.99 -15.46
C VAL A 80 1.33 10.96 -13.93
N SER A 81 1.07 12.11 -13.31
CA SER A 81 0.89 12.22 -11.85
C SER A 81 -0.29 11.37 -11.37
N LEU A 82 -1.41 11.42 -12.07
CA LEU A 82 -2.62 10.66 -11.74
C LEU A 82 -2.36 9.15 -11.85
N PHE A 83 -1.62 8.71 -12.87
CA PHE A 83 -1.28 7.29 -13.01
C PHE A 83 -0.34 6.81 -11.89
N LEU A 84 0.74 7.55 -11.62
CA LEU A 84 1.75 7.14 -10.62
C LEU A 84 1.28 7.29 -9.17
N PHE A 85 0.50 8.32 -8.85
CA PHE A 85 0.15 8.68 -7.48
C PHE A 85 -1.32 8.43 -7.12
N SER A 86 -2.16 8.01 -8.07
CA SER A 86 -3.51 7.53 -7.81
C SER A 86 -3.67 6.06 -8.17
N VAL A 87 -3.39 5.68 -9.42
CA VAL A 87 -3.66 4.31 -9.88
C VAL A 87 -2.79 3.27 -9.17
N MET A 88 -1.47 3.47 -9.14
CA MET A 88 -0.55 2.53 -8.47
C MET A 88 -0.87 2.34 -6.97
N PRO A 89 -1.00 3.40 -6.16
CA PRO A 89 -1.39 3.28 -4.76
C PRO A 89 -2.77 2.64 -4.56
N THR A 90 -3.74 2.93 -5.43
CA THR A 90 -5.07 2.32 -5.34
C THR A 90 -5.02 0.81 -5.59
N ILE A 91 -4.24 0.36 -6.57
CA ILE A 91 -4.02 -1.06 -6.83
C ILE A 91 -3.35 -1.73 -5.63
N ALA A 92 -2.35 -1.07 -5.04
CA ALA A 92 -1.67 -1.57 -3.83
C ALA A 92 -2.64 -1.74 -2.66
N LEU A 93 -3.45 -0.71 -2.37
CA LEU A 93 -4.46 -0.75 -1.31
C LEU A 93 -5.50 -1.85 -1.55
N TYR A 94 -6.00 -1.96 -2.79
CA TYR A 94 -6.96 -3.00 -3.15
C TYR A 94 -6.39 -4.41 -2.98
N ARG A 95 -5.17 -4.64 -3.48
CA ARG A 95 -4.49 -5.94 -3.34
C ARG A 95 -4.21 -6.27 -1.88
N PHE A 96 -3.75 -5.31 -1.09
CA PHE A 96 -3.52 -5.47 0.33
C PHE A 96 -4.79 -5.86 1.07
N ASN A 97 -5.91 -5.19 0.80
CA ASN A 97 -7.20 -5.53 1.40
C ASN A 97 -7.68 -6.92 0.96
N ALA A 98 -7.60 -7.25 -0.33
CA ALA A 98 -8.02 -8.55 -0.85
C ALA A 98 -7.19 -9.70 -0.27
N TRP A 99 -5.87 -9.51 -0.14
CA TRP A 99 -4.98 -10.47 0.52
C TRP A 99 -5.31 -10.59 2.01
N PHE A 100 -5.48 -9.47 2.72
CA PHE A 100 -5.84 -9.47 4.15
C PHE A 100 -7.14 -10.24 4.42
N VAL A 101 -8.18 -10.00 3.61
CA VAL A 101 -9.47 -10.70 3.75
C VAL A 101 -9.36 -12.19 3.40
N ARG A 102 -8.48 -12.59 2.47
CA ARG A 102 -8.34 -13.99 2.06
C ARG A 102 -7.51 -14.81 3.05
N GLU A 103 -6.44 -14.22 3.56
CA GLU A 103 -5.37 -14.96 4.24
C GLU A 103 -5.43 -14.84 5.77
N ILE A 104 -6.09 -13.81 6.31
CA ILE A 104 -6.10 -13.50 7.74
C ILE A 104 -7.50 -13.58 8.35
N LEU A 105 -8.55 -13.21 7.60
CA LEU A 105 -9.94 -13.21 8.06
C LEU A 105 -10.67 -14.50 7.65
#